data_AF-A0A351T5T3-F1
#
_entry.id   AF-A0A351T5T3-F1
#
_cell.length_a   1.000
_cell.length_b   1.000
_cell.length_c   1.000
_cell.angle_alpha   90.00
_cell.angle_beta   90.00
_cell.angle_gamma   90.00
#
_symmetry.space_group_name_H-M   'P 1'
#
loop_
_entity.id
_entity.type
_entity.pdbx_description
1 polymer ?
#
loop_
_entity_poly.entity_id
_entity_poly.type
_entity_poly.pdbx_seq_one_letter_code
_entity_poly.pdbx_strand_id
1 'polypeptide(L)'
;EMRERAMLTMTRVEAIPLESMRQGMPWDWVSFPEYLDSVERTPKAINILPYVPIAPILIWVLGLEDAKAGRKPTPAEEARICAMLEEALDAGACGWSAQRLPPTGPAPVQVDYDGSAMATDVMHDDTCRALARVLGRRNQGFMQMILASGDVEADRRHLEELAEISGRPMLYNVVQAVDHRPEIHRATLKWLEDCRARGVRVYGQGLTTDAGFTFSFEDWNLFDDVAEWREATVGTKEERLAKLADPARREGLKRRMPMAAVGPLPGIVITGPKSAETKPYLDHTLQHVAELTGKHPVDAMLDIAVADNLETEFFAAPPNGKIEYLKEIVDNPYILFGVSDGGAHTKFLTAGRYPTETLIKIVRTHNMISLEEAHWRLSALPAMVAGFEDRGVLQEGKAADIVIYDYDALAVRDSEVAHDLPGGEWRRIQRASGYRYVLVNGEVTIQDDQETERYSGKLLRYGGNAARAKAAIAAE
;
A
#
# COMPACT_ATOMS: atom_id res chain seq x y z
N GLU A 1 7.30 -13.72 22.00
CA GLU A 1 5.84 -13.67 21.87
C GLU A 1 5.35 -12.48 21.04
N MET A 2 5.39 -11.22 21.52
CA MET A 2 4.84 -10.07 20.75
C MET A 2 5.48 -9.82 19.39
N ARG A 3 6.79 -10.10 19.21
CA ARG A 3 7.46 -10.03 17.90
C ARG A 3 6.87 -11.00 16.89
N GLU A 4 6.62 -12.23 17.33
CA GLU A 4 6.03 -13.27 16.50
C GLU A 4 4.59 -12.95 16.14
N ARG A 5 3.79 -12.47 17.10
CA ARG A 5 2.45 -11.94 16.80
C ARG A 5 2.56 -10.84 15.73
N ALA A 6 3.40 -9.83 15.94
CA ALA A 6 3.52 -8.72 14.99
C ALA A 6 3.84 -9.21 13.56
N MET A 7 4.67 -10.25 13.42
CA MET A 7 4.90 -10.90 12.12
C MET A 7 3.66 -11.64 11.61
N LEU A 8 2.94 -12.38 12.46
CA LEU A 8 1.69 -13.04 12.07
C LEU A 8 0.68 -12.04 11.50
N THR A 9 0.52 -10.87 12.11
CA THR A 9 -0.34 -9.80 11.56
C THR A 9 0.00 -9.49 10.10
N MET A 10 1.29 -9.38 9.77
CA MET A 10 1.73 -9.06 8.40
C MET A 10 1.53 -10.19 7.39
N THR A 11 1.36 -11.44 7.84
CA THR A 11 1.07 -12.56 6.92
C THR A 11 -0.32 -12.46 6.31
N ARG A 12 -1.27 -11.80 7.01
CA ARG A 12 -2.61 -11.54 6.48
C ARG A 12 -2.78 -10.11 5.99
N VAL A 13 -2.22 -9.10 6.64
CA VAL A 13 -2.39 -7.72 6.16
C VAL A 13 -1.67 -7.52 4.83
N GLU A 14 -0.41 -7.95 4.74
CA GLU A 14 0.44 -7.68 3.57
C GLU A 14 0.83 -8.95 2.80
N ALA A 15 0.33 -10.13 3.16
CA ALA A 15 0.72 -11.41 2.55
C ALA A 15 2.24 -11.66 2.53
N ILE A 16 2.98 -11.16 3.52
CA ILE A 16 4.42 -11.41 3.65
C ILE A 16 4.62 -12.74 4.39
N PRO A 17 5.40 -13.69 3.85
CA PRO A 17 5.63 -14.97 4.52
C PRO A 17 6.26 -14.81 5.91
N LEU A 18 5.73 -15.54 6.90
CA LEU A 18 6.23 -15.52 8.28
C LEU A 18 7.70 -15.90 8.37
N GLU A 19 8.11 -16.92 7.61
CA GLU A 19 9.48 -17.41 7.65
C GLU A 19 10.46 -16.40 7.05
N SER A 20 10.09 -15.71 5.97
CA SER A 20 10.87 -14.59 5.44
C SER A 20 11.05 -13.49 6.46
N MET A 21 10.02 -13.15 7.22
CA MET A 21 10.10 -12.16 8.29
C MET A 21 11.01 -12.63 9.45
N ARG A 22 10.91 -13.90 9.87
CA ARG A 22 11.76 -14.46 10.94
C ARG A 22 13.24 -14.46 10.58
N GLN A 23 13.57 -14.77 9.32
CA GLN A 23 14.95 -14.80 8.86
C GLN A 23 15.48 -13.43 8.44
N GLY A 24 14.62 -12.61 7.84
CA GLY A 24 14.97 -11.32 7.26
C GLY A 24 15.00 -10.15 8.24
N MET A 25 14.28 -10.23 9.36
CA MET A 25 14.27 -9.15 10.35
C MET A 25 15.23 -9.43 11.52
N PRO A 26 16.26 -8.57 11.74
CA PRO A 26 17.20 -8.76 12.85
C PRO A 26 16.58 -8.70 14.25
N TRP A 27 15.45 -8.01 14.41
CA TRP A 27 14.80 -7.75 15.70
C TRP A 27 15.75 -7.17 16.77
N ASP A 28 16.73 -6.36 16.36
CA ASP A 28 17.67 -5.66 17.24
C ASP A 28 17.12 -4.30 17.74
N TRP A 29 15.80 -4.15 17.74
CA TRP A 29 15.06 -2.98 18.21
C TRP A 29 13.84 -3.35 19.06
N VAL A 30 13.42 -2.39 19.86
CA VAL A 30 12.14 -2.35 20.60
C VAL A 30 11.44 -1.01 20.36
N SER A 31 12.19 0.09 20.37
CA SER A 31 11.67 1.44 20.12
C SER A 31 11.77 1.86 18.65
N PHE A 32 11.03 2.91 18.26
CA PHE A 32 11.14 3.47 16.90
C PHE A 32 12.53 4.06 16.61
N PRO A 33 13.19 4.81 17.53
CA PRO A 33 14.58 5.22 17.33
C PRO A 33 15.55 4.05 17.08
N GLU A 34 15.44 2.96 17.85
CA GLU A 34 16.27 1.76 17.63
C GLU A 34 15.98 1.09 16.27
N TYR A 35 14.71 1.09 15.84
CA TYR A 35 14.33 0.62 14.50
C TYR A 35 15.01 1.48 13.42
N LEU A 36 15.01 2.81 13.56
CA LEU A 36 15.73 3.70 12.66
C LEU A 36 17.22 3.42 12.63
N ASP A 37 17.84 3.11 13.77
CA ASP A 37 19.25 2.75 13.82
C ASP A 37 19.53 1.42 13.13
N SER A 38 18.61 0.45 13.23
CA SER A 38 18.69 -0.81 12.48
C SER A 38 18.57 -0.59 10.97
N VAL A 39 17.61 0.25 10.54
CA VAL A 39 17.47 0.65 9.13
C VAL A 39 18.71 1.38 8.65
N GLU A 40 19.28 2.30 9.44
CA GLU A 40 20.49 3.04 9.09
C GLU A 40 21.67 2.10 8.78
N ARG A 41 21.91 1.10 9.65
CA ARG A 41 22.97 0.10 9.46
C ARG A 41 22.76 -0.83 8.27
N THR A 42 21.52 -1.04 7.85
CA THR A 42 21.17 -1.99 6.77
C THR A 42 21.59 -1.44 5.41
N PRO A 43 22.39 -2.16 4.60
CA PRO A 43 22.68 -1.76 3.22
C PRO A 43 21.39 -1.59 2.42
N LYS A 44 21.25 -0.47 1.71
CA LYS A 44 20.04 -0.14 0.93
C LYS A 44 20.42 0.57 -0.36
N ALA A 45 19.85 0.13 -1.49
CA ALA A 45 20.09 0.75 -2.79
C ALA A 45 19.29 2.05 -2.99
N ILE A 46 18.26 2.28 -2.17
CA ILE A 46 17.38 3.44 -2.26
C ILE A 46 17.34 4.22 -0.97
N ASN A 47 17.00 5.50 -1.06
CA ASN A 47 16.70 6.32 0.11
C ASN A 47 15.37 5.87 0.75
N ILE A 48 15.29 5.89 2.08
CA ILE A 48 14.10 5.46 2.83
C ILE A 48 13.70 6.58 3.81
N LEU A 49 12.41 6.92 3.86
CA LEU A 49 11.84 7.84 4.84
C LEU A 49 10.61 7.16 5.50
N PRO A 50 10.72 6.70 6.76
CA PRO A 50 9.65 5.93 7.40
C PRO A 50 8.64 6.82 8.15
N TYR A 51 7.37 6.45 8.03
CA TYR A 51 6.32 6.88 8.95
C TYR A 51 6.43 6.15 10.30
N VAL A 52 5.90 6.78 11.34
CA VAL A 52 5.59 6.10 12.59
C VAL A 52 4.27 5.34 12.44
N PRO A 53 4.26 3.99 12.53
CA PRO A 53 3.02 3.23 12.53
C PRO A 53 2.32 3.39 13.88
N ILE A 54 1.03 3.73 13.87
CA ILE A 54 0.28 3.99 15.12
C ILE A 54 -0.13 2.70 15.84
N ALA A 55 -0.40 1.60 15.13
CA ALA A 55 -0.85 0.35 15.74
C ALA A 55 0.11 -0.20 16.82
N PRO A 56 1.44 -0.27 16.60
CA PRO A 56 2.38 -0.69 17.64
C PRO A 56 2.38 0.22 18.88
N ILE A 57 2.20 1.53 18.71
CA ILE A 57 2.14 2.48 19.84
C ILE A 57 0.89 2.22 20.69
N LEU A 58 -0.27 2.03 20.05
CA LEU A 58 -1.51 1.70 20.75
C LEU A 58 -1.37 0.39 21.53
N ILE A 59 -0.85 -0.66 20.90
CA ILE A 59 -0.65 -1.97 21.55
C ILE A 59 0.32 -1.85 22.73
N TRP A 60 1.40 -1.07 22.59
CA TRP A 60 2.38 -0.88 23.65
C TRP A 60 1.80 -0.16 24.88
N VAL A 61 0.96 0.86 24.67
CA VAL A 61 0.42 1.70 25.75
C VAL A 61 -0.82 1.09 26.39
N LEU A 62 -1.76 0.60 25.58
CA LEU A 62 -3.06 0.11 26.06
C LEU A 62 -2.99 -1.39 26.44
N GLY A 63 -2.05 -2.14 25.88
CA GLY A 63 -2.09 -3.59 25.82
C GLY A 63 -2.86 -4.08 24.59
N LEU A 64 -2.52 -5.28 24.11
CA LEU A 64 -3.07 -5.83 22.86
C LEU A 64 -4.60 -5.94 22.86
N GLU A 65 -5.15 -6.57 23.89
CA GLU A 65 -6.60 -6.82 24.01
C GLU A 65 -7.38 -5.51 24.07
N ASP A 66 -6.98 -4.59 24.93
CA ASP A 66 -7.63 -3.29 25.10
C ASP A 66 -7.55 -2.42 23.83
N ALA A 67 -6.40 -2.43 23.15
CA ALA A 67 -6.22 -1.71 21.90
C ALA A 67 -7.15 -2.26 20.81
N LYS A 68 -7.24 -3.59 20.66
CA LYS A 68 -8.12 -4.23 19.67
C LYS A 68 -9.60 -4.19 20.05
N ALA A 69 -9.92 -4.06 21.34
CA ALA A 69 -11.29 -3.85 21.83
C ALA A 69 -11.78 -2.40 21.62
N GLY A 70 -10.92 -1.49 21.15
CA GLY A 70 -11.28 -0.08 20.95
C GLY A 70 -11.43 0.68 22.26
N ARG A 71 -10.74 0.27 23.33
CA ARG A 71 -10.74 1.00 24.60
C ARG A 71 -10.16 2.39 24.37
N LYS A 72 -10.88 3.41 24.82
CA LYS A 72 -10.38 4.79 24.79
C LYS A 72 -9.17 4.94 25.73
N PRO A 73 -8.04 5.53 25.27
CA PRO A 73 -6.94 5.87 26.16
C PRO A 73 -7.40 6.82 27.28
N THR A 74 -6.89 6.59 28.49
CA THR A 74 -6.95 7.57 29.57
C THR A 74 -6.09 8.79 29.21
N PRO A 75 -6.26 9.95 29.87
CA PRO A 75 -5.43 11.12 29.61
C PRO A 75 -3.92 10.87 29.76
N ALA A 76 -3.51 9.99 30.69
CA ALA A 76 -2.11 9.63 30.88
C ALA A 76 -1.59 8.72 29.74
N GLU A 77 -2.41 7.78 29.27
CA GLU A 77 -2.07 6.92 28.12
C GLU A 77 -2.02 7.72 26.82
N GLU A 78 -2.97 8.62 26.57
CA GLU A 78 -2.95 9.52 25.41
C GLU A 78 -1.69 10.40 25.42
N ALA A 79 -1.31 10.95 26.57
CA ALA A 79 -0.07 11.70 26.73
C ALA A 79 1.16 10.82 26.42
N ARG A 80 1.15 9.54 26.82
CA ARG A 80 2.23 8.59 26.51
C ARG A 80 2.30 8.26 25.01
N ILE A 81 1.15 8.06 24.35
CA ILE A 81 1.04 7.86 22.90
C ILE A 81 1.66 9.05 22.16
N CYS A 82 1.29 10.28 22.56
CA CYS A 82 1.84 11.50 21.99
C CYS A 82 3.35 11.62 22.24
N ALA A 83 3.83 11.30 23.44
CA ALA A 83 5.25 11.34 23.77
C ALA A 83 6.09 10.37 22.93
N MET A 84 5.57 9.18 22.63
CA MET A 84 6.25 8.22 21.74
C MET A 84 6.31 8.72 20.29
N LEU A 85 5.27 9.41 19.81
CA LEU A 85 5.34 10.09 18.51
C LEU A 85 6.39 11.22 18.54
N GLU A 86 6.45 12.02 19.61
CA GLU A 86 7.47 13.08 19.74
C GLU A 86 8.90 12.52 19.71
N GLU A 87 9.17 11.43 20.44
CA GLU A 87 10.45 10.72 20.43
C GLU A 87 10.82 10.21 19.03
N ALA A 88 9.85 9.64 18.31
CA ALA A 88 10.07 9.17 16.94
C ALA A 88 10.35 10.32 15.97
N LEU A 89 9.70 11.48 16.14
CA LEU A 89 9.95 12.69 15.35
C LEU A 89 11.32 13.30 15.65
N ASP A 90 11.78 13.24 16.91
CA ASP A 90 13.15 13.62 17.30
C ASP A 90 14.19 12.71 16.63
N ALA A 91 13.88 11.42 16.52
CA ALA A 91 14.70 10.48 15.77
C ALA A 91 14.58 10.68 14.24
N GLY A 92 13.67 11.51 13.74
CA GLY A 92 13.60 11.86 12.32
C GLY A 92 12.56 11.13 11.49
N ALA A 93 11.55 10.53 12.14
CA ALA A 93 10.36 10.05 11.44
C ALA A 93 9.69 11.17 10.63
N CYS A 94 8.99 10.81 9.54
CA CYS A 94 8.32 11.80 8.69
C CYS A 94 6.93 12.24 9.14
N GLY A 95 6.46 11.71 10.27
CA GLY A 95 5.10 11.86 10.74
C GLY A 95 4.50 10.49 11.03
N TRP A 96 3.20 10.33 10.89
CA TRP A 96 2.53 9.08 11.25
C TRP A 96 1.56 8.60 10.17
N SER A 97 1.34 7.29 10.14
CA SER A 97 0.37 6.67 9.27
C SER A 97 -0.53 5.67 10.01
N ALA A 98 -1.75 5.52 9.52
CA ALA A 98 -2.72 4.55 10.05
C ALA A 98 -3.71 4.11 8.97
N GLN A 99 -4.22 2.89 9.11
CA GLN A 99 -5.48 2.50 8.49
C GLN A 99 -6.60 2.58 9.51
N ARG A 100 -7.80 2.99 9.08
CA ARG A 100 -9.03 2.95 9.86
C ARG A 100 -10.15 2.32 9.05
N LEU A 101 -10.19 1.00 9.05
CA LEU A 101 -11.19 0.19 8.36
C LEU A 101 -12.04 -0.56 9.39
N PRO A 102 -12.96 0.12 10.10
CA PRO A 102 -13.69 -0.49 11.20
C PRO A 102 -14.46 -1.73 10.74
N PRO A 103 -14.65 -2.74 11.60
CA PRO A 103 -15.40 -3.96 11.25
C PRO A 103 -16.85 -3.71 10.81
N THR A 104 -17.43 -2.59 11.21
CA THR A 104 -18.77 -2.14 10.82
C THR A 104 -18.77 -1.37 9.49
N GLY A 105 -17.61 -1.02 8.97
CA GLY A 105 -17.44 -0.28 7.73
C GLY A 105 -17.63 -1.14 6.49
N PRO A 106 -17.66 -0.51 5.30
CA PRO A 106 -17.95 -1.18 4.05
C PRO A 106 -16.78 -1.99 3.48
N ALA A 107 -15.55 -1.81 4.00
CA ALA A 107 -14.34 -2.41 3.45
C ALA A 107 -13.28 -2.77 4.52
N PRO A 108 -13.57 -3.64 5.50
CA PRO A 108 -12.57 -4.16 6.44
C PRO A 108 -11.66 -5.21 5.75
N VAL A 109 -10.94 -4.79 4.71
CA VAL A 109 -10.16 -5.67 3.81
C VAL A 109 -8.77 -6.03 4.34
N GLN A 110 -8.33 -5.40 5.43
CA GLN A 110 -7.00 -5.57 6.03
C GLN A 110 -7.13 -5.84 7.52
N VAL A 111 -7.69 -6.99 7.87
CA VAL A 111 -7.82 -7.44 9.26
C VAL A 111 -6.57 -8.18 9.72
N ASP A 112 -6.44 -8.35 11.03
CA ASP A 112 -5.36 -9.11 11.65
C ASP A 112 -5.39 -10.60 11.24
N TYR A 113 -4.32 -11.34 11.52
CA TYR A 113 -4.16 -12.73 11.09
C TYR A 113 -5.25 -13.70 11.58
N ASP A 114 -5.89 -13.36 12.69
CA ASP A 114 -6.99 -14.11 13.31
C ASP A 114 -8.38 -13.66 12.78
N GLY A 115 -8.43 -12.69 11.86
CA GLY A 115 -9.64 -12.14 11.27
C GLY A 115 -10.30 -11.01 12.08
N SER A 116 -9.72 -10.60 13.21
CA SER A 116 -10.21 -9.48 14.00
C SER A 116 -9.62 -8.13 13.57
N ALA A 117 -10.20 -7.02 14.02
CA ALA A 117 -9.80 -5.68 13.62
C ALA A 117 -8.34 -5.36 13.98
N MET A 118 -7.70 -4.50 13.17
CA MET A 118 -6.43 -3.90 13.58
C MET A 118 -6.64 -2.90 14.71
N ALA A 119 -5.61 -2.68 15.54
CA ALA A 119 -5.70 -1.73 16.66
C ALA A 119 -6.07 -0.30 16.19
N THR A 120 -5.63 0.09 14.98
CA THR A 120 -5.99 1.40 14.41
C THR A 120 -7.41 1.43 13.85
N ASP A 121 -7.98 0.32 13.40
CA ASP A 121 -9.36 0.26 12.86
C ASP A 121 -10.41 0.68 13.90
N VAL A 122 -10.11 0.47 15.17
CA VAL A 122 -10.95 0.81 16.33
C VAL A 122 -10.39 2.00 17.14
N MET A 123 -9.37 2.68 16.63
CA MET A 123 -8.80 3.89 17.25
C MET A 123 -9.84 5.02 17.25
N HIS A 124 -9.88 5.78 18.35
CA HIS A 124 -10.78 6.92 18.51
C HIS A 124 -10.28 8.17 17.77
N ASP A 125 -11.22 8.97 17.26
CA ASP A 125 -10.93 10.24 16.58
C ASP A 125 -10.14 11.22 17.46
N ASP A 126 -10.36 11.20 18.78
CA ASP A 126 -9.65 12.05 19.74
C ASP A 126 -8.14 11.76 19.76
N THR A 127 -7.75 10.49 19.61
CA THR A 127 -6.35 10.08 19.48
C THR A 127 -5.76 10.59 18.17
N CYS A 128 -6.48 10.49 17.04
CA CYS A 128 -6.05 11.09 15.77
C CYS A 128 -5.81 12.60 15.92
N ARG A 129 -6.74 13.32 16.57
CA ARG A 129 -6.61 14.75 16.84
C ARG A 129 -5.42 15.06 17.73
N ALA A 130 -5.16 14.24 18.75
CA ALA A 130 -4.00 14.40 19.63
C ALA A 130 -2.68 14.26 18.86
N LEU A 131 -2.56 13.24 18.00
CA LEU A 131 -1.42 13.03 17.11
C LEU A 131 -1.25 14.17 16.08
N ALA A 132 -2.34 14.67 15.51
CA ALA A 132 -2.30 15.84 14.62
C ALA A 132 -1.81 17.11 15.35
N ARG A 133 -2.22 17.33 16.60
CA ARG A 133 -1.71 18.44 17.44
C ARG A 133 -0.21 18.33 17.70
N VAL A 134 0.34 17.12 17.85
CA VAL A 134 1.80 16.92 17.99
C VAL A 134 2.52 17.48 16.76
N LEU A 135 2.08 17.11 15.56
CA LEU A 135 2.68 17.61 14.31
C LEU A 135 2.52 19.13 14.17
N GLY A 136 1.36 19.68 14.55
CA GLY A 136 1.10 21.11 14.53
C GLY A 136 1.99 21.90 15.47
N ARG A 137 2.16 21.46 16.73
CA ARG A 137 3.06 22.11 17.70
C ARG A 137 4.51 22.13 17.21
N ARG A 138 4.96 21.04 16.58
CA ARG A 138 6.33 20.91 16.07
C ARG A 138 6.54 21.56 14.71
N ASN A 139 5.46 21.89 14.00
CA ASN A 139 5.48 22.28 12.58
C ASN A 139 6.32 21.32 11.71
N GLN A 140 6.19 20.01 11.98
CA GLN A 140 7.03 18.97 11.41
C GLN A 140 6.16 17.81 10.91
N GLY A 141 6.61 17.14 9.85
CA GLY A 141 6.03 15.90 9.34
C GLY A 141 4.74 16.08 8.55
N PHE A 142 4.12 14.95 8.22
CA PHE A 142 2.87 14.80 7.48
C PHE A 142 2.17 13.50 7.88
N MET A 143 0.92 13.35 7.47
CA MET A 143 0.07 12.21 7.85
C MET A 143 -0.35 11.44 6.61
N GLN A 144 -0.56 10.13 6.77
CA GLN A 144 -1.19 9.30 5.75
C GLN A 144 -2.25 8.43 6.40
N MET A 145 -3.46 8.45 5.84
CA MET A 145 -4.53 7.62 6.37
C MET A 145 -5.46 7.12 5.27
N ILE A 146 -5.77 5.82 5.35
CA ILE A 146 -6.97 5.26 4.74
C ILE A 146 -8.07 5.20 5.81
N LEU A 147 -9.26 5.69 5.48
CA LEU A 147 -10.41 5.71 6.38
C LEU A 147 -11.68 5.40 5.59
N ALA A 148 -12.41 4.38 6.03
CA ALA A 148 -13.68 3.98 5.45
C ALA A 148 -14.63 3.47 6.55
N SER A 149 -15.26 4.39 7.27
CA SER A 149 -16.22 4.06 8.34
C SER A 149 -17.60 3.65 7.81
N GLY A 150 -17.90 4.02 6.56
CA GLY A 150 -19.22 3.90 5.94
C GLY A 150 -19.97 5.23 5.84
N ASP A 151 -19.51 6.26 6.55
CA ASP A 151 -19.96 7.65 6.38
C ASP A 151 -18.86 8.47 5.69
N VAL A 152 -18.94 8.50 4.36
CA VAL A 152 -17.93 9.17 3.50
C VAL A 152 -17.77 10.65 3.84
N GLU A 153 -18.86 11.33 4.23
CA GLU A 153 -18.81 12.75 4.54
C GLU A 153 -18.16 13.00 5.91
N ALA A 154 -18.49 12.17 6.91
CA ALA A 154 -17.81 12.23 8.21
C ALA A 154 -16.33 11.89 8.08
N ASP A 155 -15.97 10.89 7.28
CA ASP A 155 -14.59 10.47 7.04
C ASP A 155 -13.77 11.59 6.41
N ARG A 156 -14.31 12.23 5.35
CA ARG A 156 -13.68 13.38 4.68
C ARG A 156 -13.51 14.56 5.62
N ARG A 157 -14.55 14.92 6.37
CA ARG A 157 -14.49 16.00 7.37
C ARG A 157 -13.46 15.71 8.46
N HIS A 158 -13.32 14.45 8.89
CA HIS A 158 -12.30 14.08 9.87
C HIS A 158 -10.89 14.26 9.30
N LEU A 159 -10.64 13.82 8.06
CA LEU A 159 -9.34 14.01 7.40
C LEU A 159 -8.97 15.49 7.22
N GLU A 160 -9.96 16.32 6.85
CA GLU A 160 -9.81 17.77 6.80
C GLU A 160 -9.45 18.35 8.17
N GLU A 161 -10.20 17.97 9.22
CA GLU A 161 -9.96 18.41 10.58
C GLU A 161 -8.53 18.11 11.05
N LEU A 162 -7.99 16.93 10.72
CA LEU A 162 -6.61 16.57 11.06
C LEU A 162 -5.59 17.47 10.31
N ALA A 163 -5.83 17.77 9.04
CA ALA A 163 -4.99 18.67 8.25
C ALA A 163 -5.06 20.11 8.80
N GLU A 164 -6.24 20.57 9.23
CA GLU A 164 -6.44 21.91 9.82
C GLU A 164 -5.79 22.03 11.21
N ILE A 165 -5.99 21.04 12.09
CA ILE A 165 -5.38 21.00 13.44
C ILE A 165 -3.86 21.05 13.37
N SER A 166 -3.28 20.32 12.41
CA SER A 166 -1.82 20.21 12.29
C SER A 166 -1.21 21.31 11.43
N GLY A 167 -1.94 21.87 10.46
CA GLY A 167 -1.37 22.68 9.38
C GLY A 167 -0.41 21.89 8.45
N ARG A 168 -0.34 20.56 8.60
CA ARG A 168 0.56 19.67 7.87
C ARG A 168 -0.18 18.89 6.78
N PRO A 169 0.51 18.40 5.75
CA PRO A 169 -0.12 17.59 4.71
C PRO A 169 -0.81 16.34 5.26
N MET A 170 -2.01 16.05 4.76
CA MET A 170 -2.71 14.78 4.91
C MET A 170 -2.76 14.06 3.57
N LEU A 171 -2.17 12.88 3.47
CA LEU A 171 -2.26 12.00 2.31
C LEU A 171 -3.49 11.10 2.44
N TYR A 172 -4.41 11.22 1.48
CA TYR A 172 -5.61 10.42 1.37
C TYR A 172 -5.39 9.25 0.42
N ASN A 173 -5.53 8.04 0.95
CA ASN A 173 -5.41 6.78 0.21
C ASN A 173 -6.78 6.12 0.01
N VAL A 174 -7.09 5.53 -1.14
CA VAL A 174 -6.46 5.68 -2.47
C VAL A 174 -7.49 6.31 -3.42
N VAL A 175 -7.01 7.18 -4.31
CA VAL A 175 -7.84 7.79 -5.35
C VAL A 175 -7.71 6.94 -6.61
N GLN A 176 -8.68 6.06 -6.85
CA GLN A 176 -8.70 5.17 -8.02
C GLN A 176 -9.90 5.49 -8.91
N ALA A 177 -9.74 5.33 -10.23
CA ALA A 177 -10.87 5.35 -11.15
C ALA A 177 -11.76 4.11 -10.91
N VAL A 178 -13.08 4.30 -10.99
CA VAL A 178 -14.06 3.22 -10.78
C VAL A 178 -14.97 3.11 -12.00
N ASP A 179 -14.64 2.19 -12.91
CA ASP A 179 -15.25 2.13 -14.25
C ASP A 179 -16.77 1.95 -14.26
N HIS A 180 -17.29 1.22 -13.27
CA HIS A 180 -18.71 0.90 -13.13
C HIS A 180 -19.49 1.94 -12.32
N ARG A 181 -18.80 2.82 -11.58
CA ARG A 181 -19.36 3.85 -10.68
C ARG A 181 -18.48 5.10 -10.66
N PRO A 182 -18.36 5.80 -11.81
CA PRO A 182 -17.44 6.93 -11.95
C PRO A 182 -17.75 8.10 -11.03
N GLU A 183 -18.98 8.20 -10.51
CA GLU A 183 -19.38 9.18 -9.51
C GLU A 183 -18.55 9.09 -8.22
N ILE A 184 -18.01 7.92 -7.87
CA ILE A 184 -17.20 7.72 -6.66
C ILE A 184 -15.89 8.51 -6.77
N HIS A 185 -15.11 8.29 -7.83
CA HIS A 185 -13.82 8.96 -7.98
C HIS A 185 -14.00 10.45 -8.31
N ARG A 186 -15.02 10.81 -9.08
CA ARG A 186 -15.36 12.22 -9.36
C ARG A 186 -15.73 13.00 -8.10
N ALA A 187 -16.51 12.39 -7.19
CA ALA A 187 -16.83 13.02 -5.90
C ALA A 187 -15.57 13.23 -5.05
N THR A 188 -14.63 12.28 -5.08
CA THR A 188 -13.34 12.41 -4.39
C THR A 188 -12.47 13.51 -5.01
N LEU A 189 -12.37 13.57 -6.34
CA LEU A 189 -11.62 14.63 -7.03
C LEU A 189 -12.19 16.02 -6.71
N LYS A 190 -13.52 16.17 -6.78
CA LYS A 190 -14.21 17.41 -6.39
C LYS A 190 -13.91 17.79 -4.94
N TRP A 191 -13.96 16.83 -4.02
CA TRP A 191 -13.65 17.08 -2.60
C TRP A 191 -12.22 17.60 -2.40
N LEU A 192 -11.24 16.99 -3.08
CA LEU A 192 -9.84 17.46 -3.03
C LEU A 192 -9.69 18.89 -3.58
N GLU A 193 -10.41 19.22 -4.65
CA GLU A 193 -10.46 20.59 -5.19
C GLU A 193 -11.09 21.59 -4.20
N ASP A 194 -12.17 21.20 -3.52
CA ASP A 194 -12.84 22.02 -2.51
C ASP A 194 -11.95 22.23 -1.26
N CYS A 195 -11.20 21.22 -0.83
CA CYS A 195 -10.16 21.34 0.21
C CYS A 195 -9.10 22.37 -0.20
N ARG A 196 -8.58 22.25 -1.42
CA ARG A 196 -7.58 23.17 -1.97
C ARG A 196 -8.10 24.60 -2.04
N ALA A 197 -9.33 24.81 -2.51
CA ALA A 197 -9.93 26.15 -2.61
C ALA A 197 -10.01 26.85 -1.24
N ARG A 198 -10.12 26.07 -0.16
CA ARG A 198 -10.11 26.55 1.24
C ARG A 198 -8.71 26.62 1.87
N GLY A 199 -7.67 26.13 1.18
CA GLY A 199 -6.32 26.05 1.70
C GLY A 199 -6.07 24.87 2.65
N VAL A 200 -6.99 23.90 2.72
CA VAL A 200 -6.84 22.69 3.52
C VAL A 200 -5.91 21.72 2.77
N ARG A 201 -4.81 21.31 3.42
CA ARG A 201 -3.69 20.58 2.80
C ARG A 201 -3.94 19.07 2.71
N VAL A 202 -5.01 18.66 2.05
CA VAL A 202 -5.27 17.25 1.71
C VAL A 202 -4.79 16.95 0.30
N TYR A 203 -3.97 15.91 0.14
CA TYR A 203 -3.44 15.44 -1.14
C TYR A 203 -3.92 14.01 -1.37
N GLY A 204 -4.43 13.72 -2.57
CA GLY A 204 -4.80 12.36 -2.93
C GLY A 204 -3.59 11.58 -3.41
N GLN A 205 -3.47 10.32 -2.98
CA GLN A 205 -2.56 9.36 -3.63
C GLN A 205 -3.34 8.61 -4.70
N GLY A 206 -3.03 8.87 -5.97
CA GLY A 206 -3.79 8.38 -7.11
C GLY A 206 -3.21 7.11 -7.71
N LEU A 207 -4.06 6.13 -7.98
CA LEU A 207 -3.68 4.92 -8.69
C LEU A 207 -3.51 5.24 -10.18
N THR A 208 -2.26 5.20 -10.66
CA THR A 208 -1.83 5.57 -12.02
C THR A 208 -1.23 4.40 -12.80
N THR A 209 -1.33 3.20 -12.22
CA THR A 209 -0.85 1.94 -12.79
C THR A 209 -1.98 0.93 -12.84
N ASP A 210 -1.85 -0.06 -13.71
CA ASP A 210 -2.81 -1.15 -13.81
C ASP A 210 -2.61 -2.13 -12.64
N ALA A 211 -3.42 -2.01 -11.59
CA ALA A 211 -3.33 -2.89 -10.40
C ALA A 211 -4.26 -4.10 -10.54
N GLY A 212 -3.98 -4.96 -11.52
CA GLY A 212 -4.62 -6.28 -11.59
C GLY A 212 -4.04 -7.24 -10.55
N PHE A 213 -4.87 -8.17 -10.06
CA PHE A 213 -4.47 -9.16 -9.07
C PHE A 213 -4.36 -10.54 -9.72
N THR A 214 -3.19 -11.17 -9.59
CA THR A 214 -2.97 -12.58 -9.99
C THR A 214 -2.86 -13.43 -8.74
N PHE A 215 -3.88 -14.19 -8.39
CA PHE A 215 -3.99 -14.81 -7.07
C PHE A 215 -4.36 -16.29 -7.11
N SER A 216 -4.09 -16.99 -6.01
CA SER A 216 -4.53 -18.36 -5.72
C SER A 216 -5.15 -18.41 -4.33
N PHE A 217 -6.05 -19.37 -4.07
CA PHE A 217 -6.63 -19.51 -2.72
C PHE A 217 -5.60 -19.97 -1.67
N GLU A 218 -4.43 -20.46 -2.10
CA GLU A 218 -3.31 -20.77 -1.21
C GLU A 218 -2.68 -19.51 -0.59
N ASP A 219 -2.66 -18.39 -1.30
CA ASP A 219 -1.94 -17.19 -0.87
C ASP A 219 -2.83 -15.94 -0.73
N TRP A 220 -4.12 -16.07 -1.02
CA TRP A 220 -5.06 -14.94 -1.04
C TRP A 220 -5.60 -14.55 0.34
N ASN A 221 -5.65 -13.24 0.58
CA ASN A 221 -6.06 -12.60 1.83
C ASN A 221 -7.03 -11.41 1.66
N LEU A 222 -7.35 -10.98 0.43
CA LEU A 222 -8.12 -9.74 0.19
C LEU A 222 -9.64 -9.94 0.03
N PHE A 223 -10.21 -11.01 0.60
CA PHE A 223 -11.65 -11.29 0.64
C PHE A 223 -12.29 -11.04 2.01
N ASP A 224 -11.68 -10.14 2.78
CA ASP A 224 -12.03 -9.90 4.19
C ASP A 224 -13.26 -8.98 4.39
N ASP A 225 -13.73 -8.34 3.32
CA ASP A 225 -14.95 -7.51 3.31
C ASP A 225 -16.25 -8.31 3.43
N VAL A 226 -16.21 -9.65 3.30
CA VAL A 226 -17.35 -10.54 3.50
C VAL A 226 -17.02 -11.61 4.54
N ALA A 227 -17.80 -11.66 5.61
CA ALA A 227 -17.52 -12.49 6.78
C ALA A 227 -17.40 -14.00 6.45
N GLU A 228 -18.27 -14.51 5.58
CA GLU A 228 -18.27 -15.89 5.11
C GLU A 228 -17.00 -16.22 4.32
N TRP A 229 -16.54 -15.30 3.47
CA TRP A 229 -15.32 -15.47 2.69
C TRP A 229 -14.07 -15.34 3.54
N ARG A 230 -14.05 -14.38 4.47
CA ARG A 230 -12.99 -14.24 5.47
C ARG A 230 -12.80 -15.54 6.25
N GLU A 231 -13.86 -16.08 6.85
CA GLU A 231 -13.76 -17.30 7.64
C GLU A 231 -13.31 -18.51 6.80
N ALA A 232 -13.75 -18.60 5.54
CA ALA A 232 -13.35 -19.65 4.61
C ALA A 232 -11.87 -19.55 4.18
N THR A 233 -11.28 -18.36 4.23
CA THR A 233 -9.90 -18.06 3.77
C THR A 233 -8.91 -17.79 4.92
N VAL A 234 -9.32 -17.97 6.17
CA VAL A 234 -8.42 -17.98 7.35
C VAL A 234 -7.99 -19.41 7.67
N GLY A 235 -6.75 -19.59 8.09
CA GLY A 235 -6.20 -20.87 8.56
C GLY A 235 -5.07 -21.41 7.68
N THR A 236 -4.65 -22.65 7.95
CA THR A 236 -3.65 -23.33 7.12
C THR A 236 -4.18 -23.63 5.71
N LYS A 237 -3.32 -24.06 4.80
CA LYS A 237 -3.75 -24.49 3.45
C LYS A 237 -4.78 -25.63 3.54
N GLU A 238 -4.57 -26.58 4.43
CA GLU A 238 -5.44 -27.73 4.65
C GLU A 238 -6.79 -27.32 5.22
N GLU A 239 -6.80 -26.40 6.21
CA GLU A 239 -8.04 -25.87 6.78
C GLU A 239 -8.85 -25.10 5.73
N ARG A 240 -8.21 -24.24 4.94
CA ARG A 240 -8.87 -23.51 3.85
C ARG A 240 -9.40 -24.46 2.78
N LEU A 241 -8.63 -25.47 2.39
CA LEU A 241 -9.08 -26.47 1.43
C LEU A 241 -10.32 -27.20 1.93
N ALA A 242 -10.31 -27.67 3.19
CA ALA A 242 -11.44 -28.33 3.81
C ALA A 242 -12.69 -27.43 3.85
N LYS A 243 -12.53 -26.15 4.20
CA LYS A 243 -13.63 -25.16 4.22
C LYS A 243 -14.17 -24.87 2.82
N LEU A 244 -13.31 -24.67 1.83
CA LEU A 244 -13.74 -24.34 0.45
C LEU A 244 -14.32 -25.57 -0.28
N ALA A 245 -13.94 -26.79 0.11
CA ALA A 245 -14.50 -28.03 -0.40
C ALA A 245 -15.88 -28.38 0.16
N ASP A 246 -16.29 -27.81 1.29
CA ASP A 246 -17.55 -28.15 1.96
C ASP A 246 -18.78 -27.56 1.22
N PRO A 247 -19.67 -28.42 0.67
CA PRO A 247 -20.85 -27.97 -0.06
C PRO A 247 -21.82 -27.13 0.79
N ALA A 248 -21.87 -27.33 2.10
CA ALA A 248 -22.77 -26.61 3.00
C ALA A 248 -22.48 -25.11 3.07
N ARG A 249 -21.23 -24.71 2.75
CA ARG A 249 -20.79 -23.31 2.78
C ARG A 249 -21.12 -22.54 1.50
N ARG A 250 -21.39 -23.24 0.40
CA ARG A 250 -21.52 -22.65 -0.95
C ARG A 250 -22.63 -21.59 -1.00
N GLU A 251 -23.79 -21.85 -0.42
CA GLU A 251 -24.90 -20.88 -0.41
C GLU A 251 -24.55 -19.59 0.36
N GLY A 252 -23.79 -19.71 1.45
CA GLY A 252 -23.28 -18.54 2.19
C GLY A 252 -22.32 -17.71 1.35
N LEU A 253 -21.38 -18.36 0.67
CA LEU A 253 -20.38 -17.71 -0.21
C LEU A 253 -21.02 -17.06 -1.45
N LYS A 254 -22.13 -17.61 -1.96
CA LYS A 254 -22.88 -17.04 -3.09
C LYS A 254 -23.67 -15.78 -2.73
N ARG A 255 -24.13 -15.69 -1.48
CA ARG A 255 -25.04 -14.61 -1.04
C ARG A 255 -24.43 -13.22 -1.23
N ARG A 256 -23.13 -13.10 -0.96
CA ARG A 256 -22.38 -11.85 -1.15
C ARG A 256 -20.95 -12.19 -1.53
N MET A 257 -20.51 -11.63 -2.65
CA MET A 257 -19.12 -11.73 -3.08
C MET A 257 -18.30 -10.54 -2.59
N PRO A 258 -17.06 -10.76 -2.14
CA PRO A 258 -16.02 -9.76 -2.05
C PRO A 258 -15.89 -9.02 -3.38
N MET A 259 -15.91 -7.69 -3.32
CA MET A 259 -15.78 -6.84 -4.52
C MET A 259 -14.68 -5.80 -4.38
N ALA A 260 -14.23 -5.51 -3.16
CA ALA A 260 -13.30 -4.42 -2.89
C ALA A 260 -11.97 -4.58 -3.66
N ALA A 261 -11.41 -5.79 -3.69
CA ALA A 261 -10.12 -6.06 -4.34
C ALA A 261 -10.25 -6.50 -5.81
N VAL A 262 -11.13 -7.46 -6.11
CA VAL A 262 -11.16 -8.14 -7.43
C VAL A 262 -12.31 -7.72 -8.33
N GLY A 263 -13.19 -6.84 -7.87
CA GLY A 263 -14.39 -6.47 -8.62
C GLY A 263 -15.35 -7.66 -8.84
N PRO A 264 -16.10 -7.68 -9.96
CA PRO A 264 -17.10 -8.72 -10.22
C PRO A 264 -16.48 -10.09 -10.55
N LEU A 265 -16.83 -11.10 -9.74
CA LEU A 265 -16.41 -12.50 -9.92
C LEU A 265 -16.53 -13.04 -11.35
N PRO A 266 -17.64 -12.82 -12.09
CA PRO A 266 -17.80 -13.43 -13.42
C PRO A 266 -16.71 -13.03 -14.44
N GLY A 267 -16.07 -11.87 -14.24
CA GLY A 267 -15.00 -11.36 -15.10
C GLY A 267 -13.59 -11.88 -14.76
N ILE A 268 -13.42 -12.64 -13.67
CA ILE A 268 -12.13 -13.22 -13.31
C ILE A 268 -11.77 -14.31 -14.31
N VAL A 269 -10.51 -14.29 -14.76
CA VAL A 269 -9.96 -15.21 -15.76
C VAL A 269 -9.13 -16.28 -15.06
N ILE A 270 -9.23 -17.53 -15.51
CA ILE A 270 -8.40 -18.63 -15.02
C ILE A 270 -7.11 -18.63 -15.84
N THR A 271 -5.96 -18.42 -15.20
CA THR A 271 -4.66 -18.20 -15.88
C THR A 271 -3.63 -19.29 -15.60
N GLY A 272 -3.80 -20.06 -14.52
CA GLY A 272 -2.87 -21.14 -14.18
C GLY A 272 -3.54 -22.34 -13.52
N PRO A 273 -4.44 -23.06 -14.22
CA PRO A 273 -4.97 -24.33 -13.75
C PRO A 273 -3.87 -25.40 -13.67
N LYS A 274 -3.97 -26.32 -12.70
CA LYS A 274 -2.89 -27.29 -12.40
C LYS A 274 -3.22 -28.72 -12.83
N SER A 275 -4.44 -29.20 -12.57
CA SER A 275 -4.86 -30.57 -12.85
C SER A 275 -5.31 -30.78 -14.30
N ALA A 276 -5.34 -32.04 -14.75
CA ALA A 276 -5.79 -32.38 -16.10
C ALA A 276 -7.28 -32.01 -16.34
N GLU A 277 -8.09 -32.02 -15.29
CA GLU A 277 -9.52 -31.71 -15.33
C GLU A 277 -9.80 -30.20 -15.38
N THR A 278 -8.93 -29.35 -14.83
CA THR A 278 -9.08 -27.89 -14.84
C THR A 278 -8.35 -27.20 -16.00
N LYS A 279 -7.33 -27.84 -16.58
CA LYS A 279 -6.58 -27.33 -17.75
C LYS A 279 -7.45 -26.86 -18.93
N PRO A 280 -8.57 -27.52 -19.28
CA PRO A 280 -9.46 -27.03 -20.33
C PRO A 280 -10.07 -25.65 -20.05
N TYR A 281 -10.03 -25.16 -18.82
CA TYR A 281 -10.56 -23.85 -18.44
C TYR A 281 -9.53 -22.70 -18.51
N LEU A 282 -8.29 -22.98 -18.95
CA LEU A 282 -7.28 -21.94 -19.16
C LEU A 282 -7.80 -20.84 -20.11
N ASP A 283 -7.52 -19.59 -19.76
CA ASP A 283 -7.91 -18.37 -20.47
C ASP A 283 -9.43 -18.12 -20.56
N HIS A 284 -10.24 -18.94 -19.88
CA HIS A 284 -11.68 -18.71 -19.77
C HIS A 284 -12.02 -17.86 -18.55
N THR A 285 -13.06 -17.04 -18.70
CA THR A 285 -13.66 -16.34 -17.56
C THR A 285 -14.46 -17.31 -16.70
N LEU A 286 -14.63 -17.01 -15.41
CA LEU A 286 -15.52 -17.77 -14.53
C LEU A 286 -16.96 -17.79 -15.04
N GLN A 287 -17.41 -16.73 -15.72
CA GLN A 287 -18.70 -16.72 -16.40
C GLN A 287 -18.80 -17.80 -17.48
N HIS A 288 -17.79 -17.92 -18.33
CA HIS A 288 -17.81 -18.92 -19.40
C HIS A 288 -17.79 -20.35 -18.85
N VAL A 289 -16.97 -20.60 -17.83
CA VAL A 289 -16.94 -21.92 -17.17
C VAL A 289 -18.26 -22.23 -16.48
N ALA A 290 -18.89 -21.25 -15.84
CA ALA A 290 -20.21 -21.41 -15.25
C ALA A 290 -21.27 -21.84 -16.29
N GLU A 291 -21.24 -21.24 -17.48
CA GLU A 291 -22.10 -21.61 -18.61
C GLU A 291 -21.81 -23.03 -19.13
N LEU A 292 -20.53 -23.38 -19.32
CA LEU A 292 -20.12 -24.72 -19.78
C LEU A 292 -20.53 -25.83 -18.80
N THR A 293 -20.48 -25.55 -17.50
CA THR A 293 -20.74 -26.55 -16.44
C THR A 293 -22.16 -26.50 -15.89
N GLY A 294 -22.97 -25.51 -16.28
CA GLY A 294 -24.31 -25.28 -15.73
C GLY A 294 -24.31 -24.93 -14.24
N LYS A 295 -23.21 -24.35 -13.72
CA LYS A 295 -23.01 -24.02 -12.31
C LYS A 295 -23.09 -22.52 -12.05
N HIS A 296 -23.20 -22.14 -10.78
CA HIS A 296 -22.98 -20.75 -10.38
C HIS A 296 -21.48 -20.40 -10.50
N PRO A 297 -21.07 -19.16 -10.88
CA PRO A 297 -19.65 -18.79 -10.98
C PRO A 297 -18.81 -19.06 -9.73
N VAL A 298 -19.40 -18.88 -8.54
CA VAL A 298 -18.77 -19.27 -7.26
C VAL A 298 -18.49 -20.76 -7.18
N ASP A 299 -19.45 -21.60 -7.58
CA ASP A 299 -19.27 -23.04 -7.53
C ASP A 299 -18.20 -23.47 -8.54
N ALA A 300 -18.24 -22.93 -9.76
CA ALA A 300 -17.22 -23.21 -10.78
C ALA A 300 -15.82 -22.84 -10.28
N MET A 301 -15.65 -21.64 -9.71
CA MET A 301 -14.37 -21.19 -9.16
C MET A 301 -13.86 -22.11 -8.04
N LEU A 302 -14.73 -22.42 -7.08
CA LEU A 302 -14.36 -23.22 -5.91
C LEU A 302 -14.10 -24.68 -6.28
N ASP A 303 -14.83 -25.24 -7.25
CA ASP A 303 -14.58 -26.60 -7.74
C ASP A 303 -13.21 -26.69 -8.42
N ILE A 304 -12.85 -25.70 -9.25
CA ILE A 304 -11.53 -25.60 -9.86
C ILE A 304 -10.44 -25.44 -8.79
N ALA A 305 -10.63 -24.51 -7.85
CA ALA A 305 -9.67 -24.26 -6.80
C ALA A 305 -9.43 -25.51 -5.93
N VAL A 306 -10.48 -26.24 -5.55
CA VAL A 306 -10.37 -27.45 -4.74
C VAL A 306 -9.72 -28.59 -5.53
N ALA A 307 -10.08 -28.77 -6.81
CA ALA A 307 -9.44 -29.75 -7.71
C ALA A 307 -7.92 -29.56 -7.82
N ASP A 308 -7.48 -28.30 -7.85
CA ASP A 308 -6.07 -27.93 -7.95
C ASP A 308 -5.41 -27.69 -6.58
N ASN A 309 -5.99 -28.19 -5.46
CA ASN A 309 -5.40 -28.04 -4.13
C ASN A 309 -5.10 -26.57 -3.75
N LEU A 310 -5.98 -25.65 -4.17
CA LEU A 310 -5.92 -24.19 -4.03
C LEU A 310 -4.84 -23.48 -4.86
N GLU A 311 -4.14 -24.20 -5.74
CA GLU A 311 -2.99 -23.68 -6.49
C GLU A 311 -3.37 -23.05 -7.85
N THR A 312 -4.65 -23.10 -8.25
CA THR A 312 -5.11 -22.42 -9.48
C THR A 312 -4.80 -20.92 -9.40
N GLU A 313 -4.15 -20.38 -10.44
CA GLU A 313 -4.00 -18.94 -10.59
C GLU A 313 -5.22 -18.34 -11.31
N PHE A 314 -5.81 -17.35 -10.66
CA PHE A 314 -6.89 -16.51 -11.15
C PHE A 314 -6.36 -15.09 -11.39
N PHE A 315 -6.88 -14.42 -12.41
CA PHE A 315 -6.58 -13.03 -12.71
C PHE A 315 -7.84 -12.18 -12.61
N ALA A 316 -7.82 -11.21 -11.71
CA ALA A 316 -8.82 -10.17 -11.61
C ALA A 316 -8.30 -8.91 -12.30
N ALA A 317 -9.02 -8.47 -13.33
CA ALA A 317 -8.69 -7.26 -14.05
C ALA A 317 -8.80 -6.02 -13.14
N PRO A 318 -7.93 -5.02 -13.32
CA PRO A 318 -7.98 -3.79 -12.55
C PRO A 318 -9.33 -3.07 -12.68
N PRO A 319 -9.85 -2.43 -11.61
CA PRO A 319 -11.11 -1.68 -11.65
C PRO A 319 -11.01 -0.33 -12.42
N ASN A 320 -9.80 0.09 -12.77
CA ASN A 320 -9.43 1.34 -13.45
C ASN A 320 -9.03 1.14 -14.92
N GLY A 321 -9.77 0.30 -15.66
CA GLY A 321 -9.45 -0.06 -17.04
C GLY A 321 -9.75 1.03 -18.08
N LYS A 322 -10.69 1.95 -17.79
CA LYS A 322 -11.07 3.02 -18.71
C LYS A 322 -10.06 4.16 -18.71
N ILE A 323 -9.46 4.39 -19.86
CA ILE A 323 -8.41 5.40 -20.03
C ILE A 323 -8.93 6.82 -19.82
N GLU A 324 -10.19 7.08 -20.15
CA GLU A 324 -10.87 8.36 -19.93
C GLU A 324 -11.01 8.69 -18.44
N TYR A 325 -11.21 7.70 -17.59
CA TYR A 325 -11.32 7.90 -16.14
C TYR A 325 -9.95 7.98 -15.48
N LEU A 326 -8.95 7.26 -15.98
CA LEU A 326 -7.56 7.51 -15.58
C LEU A 326 -7.17 8.96 -15.88
N LYS A 327 -7.56 9.50 -17.04
CA LYS A 327 -7.30 10.90 -17.38
C LYS A 327 -7.88 11.89 -16.37
N GLU A 328 -9.09 11.64 -15.84
CA GLU A 328 -9.68 12.48 -14.79
C GLU A 328 -8.81 12.54 -13.51
N ILE A 329 -8.16 11.42 -13.16
CA ILE A 329 -7.22 11.35 -12.02
C ILE A 329 -5.92 12.10 -12.34
N VAL A 330 -5.37 11.90 -13.54
CA VAL A 330 -4.12 12.53 -14.02
C VAL A 330 -4.26 14.06 -14.11
N ASP A 331 -5.40 14.54 -14.59
CA ASP A 331 -5.67 15.97 -14.80
C ASP A 331 -5.69 16.78 -13.49
N ASN A 332 -5.82 16.14 -12.33
CA ASN A 332 -5.80 16.83 -11.05
C ASN A 332 -4.36 17.13 -10.59
N PRO A 333 -3.93 18.42 -10.48
CA PRO A 333 -2.56 18.82 -10.13
C PRO A 333 -2.01 18.40 -8.77
N TYR A 334 -2.87 17.91 -7.87
CA TYR A 334 -2.53 17.60 -6.47
C TYR A 334 -2.67 16.11 -6.14
N ILE A 335 -2.90 15.29 -7.17
CA ILE A 335 -2.75 13.86 -7.06
C ILE A 335 -1.26 13.50 -7.14
N LEU A 336 -0.79 12.79 -6.11
CA LEU A 336 0.49 12.11 -6.10
C LEU A 336 0.36 10.82 -6.89
N PHE A 337 1.24 10.59 -7.86
CA PHE A 337 1.21 9.36 -8.64
C PHE A 337 1.69 8.17 -7.79
N GLY A 338 0.98 7.07 -7.94
CA GLY A 338 1.18 5.84 -7.16
C GLY A 338 0.08 4.83 -7.51
N VAL A 339 -0.35 3.97 -6.58
CA VAL A 339 0.41 3.50 -5.41
C VAL A 339 1.29 2.32 -5.84
N SER A 340 2.50 2.20 -5.29
CA SER A 340 3.36 1.04 -5.59
C SER A 340 3.02 -0.19 -4.77
N ASP A 341 2.62 0.02 -3.51
CA ASP A 341 2.48 -1.01 -2.48
C ASP A 341 3.68 -1.99 -2.43
N GLY A 342 4.86 -1.43 -2.65
CA GLY A 342 6.08 -2.20 -2.90
C GLY A 342 6.56 -2.88 -1.62
N GLY A 343 6.67 -4.20 -1.67
CA GLY A 343 7.07 -5.03 -0.52
C GLY A 343 5.87 -5.64 0.23
N ALA A 344 4.65 -5.23 -0.10
CA ALA A 344 3.41 -5.89 0.27
C ALA A 344 2.90 -6.79 -0.86
N HIS A 345 1.94 -7.65 -0.54
CA HIS A 345 1.17 -8.45 -1.49
C HIS A 345 2.05 -9.22 -2.48
N THR A 346 3.20 -9.70 -2.00
CA THR A 346 4.36 -10.04 -2.83
C THR A 346 4.08 -11.17 -3.82
N LYS A 347 3.01 -11.93 -3.63
CA LYS A 347 2.64 -13.07 -4.47
C LYS A 347 1.67 -12.71 -5.61
N PHE A 348 0.93 -11.61 -5.49
CA PHE A 348 -0.21 -11.34 -6.36
C PHE A 348 -0.35 -9.91 -6.90
N LEU A 349 0.46 -8.94 -6.46
CA LEU A 349 0.43 -7.55 -6.94
C LEU A 349 1.83 -7.03 -7.32
N THR A 350 1.95 -6.31 -8.43
CA THR A 350 3.20 -5.66 -8.90
C THR A 350 3.00 -4.21 -9.31
N ALA A 351 2.50 -3.35 -8.43
CA ALA A 351 2.18 -1.95 -8.76
C ALA A 351 3.39 -0.98 -8.73
N GLY A 352 4.58 -1.43 -8.29
CA GLY A 352 5.81 -0.63 -8.25
C GLY A 352 6.32 -0.10 -9.59
N ARG A 353 5.76 -0.59 -10.70
CA ARG A 353 6.07 -0.14 -12.08
C ARG A 353 5.39 1.17 -12.49
N TYR A 354 4.58 1.78 -11.62
CA TYR A 354 3.82 3.00 -11.91
C TYR A 354 4.67 4.17 -12.49
N PRO A 355 5.95 4.40 -12.12
CA PRO A 355 6.72 5.47 -12.73
C PRO A 355 6.99 5.20 -14.21
N THR A 356 7.39 3.96 -14.54
CA THR A 356 7.61 3.51 -15.93
C THR A 356 6.30 3.56 -16.72
N GLU A 357 5.19 3.04 -16.15
CA GLU A 357 3.88 3.11 -16.80
C GLU A 357 3.40 4.55 -17.01
N THR A 358 3.70 5.47 -16.10
CA THR A 358 3.39 6.90 -16.31
C THR A 358 4.09 7.41 -17.57
N LEU A 359 5.38 7.19 -17.71
CA LEU A 359 6.16 7.68 -18.86
C LEU A 359 5.70 7.03 -20.17
N ILE A 360 5.30 5.76 -20.14
CA ILE A 360 4.86 5.02 -21.33
C ILE A 360 3.39 5.28 -21.63
N LYS A 361 2.50 4.84 -20.75
CA LYS A 361 1.05 4.83 -20.97
C LYS A 361 0.51 6.26 -20.96
N ILE A 362 0.77 7.02 -19.89
CA ILE A 362 0.16 8.35 -19.69
C ILE A 362 0.79 9.39 -20.64
N VAL A 363 2.12 9.43 -20.74
CA VAL A 363 2.83 10.41 -21.59
C VAL A 363 2.94 9.92 -23.03
N ARG A 364 3.70 8.85 -23.30
CA ARG A 364 4.07 8.46 -24.68
C ARG A 364 2.88 7.96 -25.52
N THR A 365 2.04 7.11 -24.95
CA THR A 365 0.93 6.46 -25.68
C THR A 365 -0.31 7.35 -25.75
N HIS A 366 -0.70 7.98 -24.65
CA HIS A 366 -1.96 8.73 -24.55
C HIS A 366 -1.80 10.25 -24.55
N ASN A 367 -0.59 10.79 -24.48
CA ASN A 367 -0.30 12.23 -24.53
C ASN A 367 -1.18 13.04 -23.55
N MET A 368 -1.37 12.52 -22.33
CA MET A 368 -2.25 13.15 -21.34
C MET A 368 -1.63 14.39 -20.71
N ILE A 369 -0.33 14.34 -20.44
CA ILE A 369 0.50 15.41 -19.84
C ILE A 369 1.87 15.42 -20.52
N SER A 370 2.62 16.50 -20.34
CA SER A 370 3.99 16.59 -20.87
C SER A 370 4.97 15.73 -20.05
N LEU A 371 6.16 15.48 -20.63
CA LEU A 371 7.21 14.72 -19.95
C LEU A 371 7.73 15.47 -18.71
N GLU A 372 7.82 16.80 -18.77
CA GLU A 372 8.21 17.67 -17.66
C GLU A 372 7.19 17.61 -16.52
N GLU A 373 5.89 17.63 -16.85
CA GLU A 373 4.85 17.46 -15.82
C GLU A 373 4.92 16.08 -15.19
N ALA A 374 5.10 15.01 -15.97
CA ALA A 374 5.25 13.66 -15.42
C ALA A 374 6.41 13.58 -14.42
N HIS A 375 7.58 14.14 -14.74
CA HIS A 375 8.72 14.19 -13.81
C HIS A 375 8.46 15.08 -12.59
N TRP A 376 7.74 16.19 -12.75
CA TRP A 376 7.26 16.97 -11.61
C TRP A 376 6.38 16.13 -10.68
N ARG A 377 5.43 15.34 -11.21
CA ARG A 377 4.54 14.46 -10.43
C ARG A 377 5.24 13.27 -9.78
N LEU A 378 6.27 12.72 -10.44
CA LEU A 378 7.00 11.55 -9.96
C LEU A 378 8.17 11.90 -9.01
N SER A 379 8.62 13.15 -8.98
CA SER A 379 9.83 13.55 -8.24
C SER A 379 9.61 14.77 -7.34
N ALA A 380 9.41 15.96 -7.93
CA ALA A 380 9.41 17.21 -7.19
C ALA A 380 8.16 17.38 -6.29
N LEU A 381 6.98 17.02 -6.79
CA LEU A 381 5.73 17.08 -6.03
C LEU A 381 5.75 16.17 -4.79
N PRO A 382 6.05 14.86 -4.87
CA PRO A 382 6.14 14.03 -3.68
C PRO A 382 7.26 14.49 -2.74
N ALA A 383 8.40 14.98 -3.25
CA ALA A 383 9.44 15.56 -2.43
C ALA A 383 8.96 16.80 -1.65
N MET A 384 8.26 17.72 -2.31
CA MET A 384 7.68 18.90 -1.68
C MET A 384 6.64 18.54 -0.61
N VAL A 385 5.76 17.58 -0.90
CA VAL A 385 4.73 17.13 0.06
C VAL A 385 5.37 16.43 1.26
N ALA A 386 6.40 15.63 1.01
CA ALA A 386 7.22 15.01 2.05
C ALA A 386 8.19 15.99 2.75
N GLY A 387 8.17 17.28 2.40
CA GLY A 387 9.00 18.31 3.04
C GLY A 387 10.50 18.19 2.77
N PHE A 388 10.90 17.53 1.68
CA PHE A 388 12.29 17.52 1.25
C PHE A 388 12.67 18.85 0.60
N GLU A 389 13.79 19.39 1.05
CA GLU A 389 14.41 20.59 0.45
C GLU A 389 15.63 20.24 -0.38
N ASP A 390 16.25 19.07 -0.18
CA ASP A 390 17.52 18.68 -0.80
C ASP A 390 17.37 17.69 -1.97
N ARG A 391 16.15 17.35 -2.40
CA ARG A 391 15.87 16.30 -3.41
C ARG A 391 14.62 16.61 -4.24
N GLY A 392 14.38 15.78 -5.26
CA GLY A 392 13.20 15.85 -6.12
C GLY A 392 13.38 16.77 -7.35
N VAL A 393 14.50 17.47 -7.44
CA VAL A 393 14.83 18.38 -8.55
C VAL A 393 16.31 18.26 -8.91
N LEU A 394 16.63 18.45 -10.20
CA LEU A 394 17.99 18.54 -10.69
C LEU A 394 18.48 19.98 -10.56
N GLN A 395 19.18 20.27 -9.46
CA GLN A 395 19.76 21.58 -9.17
C GLN A 395 21.08 21.40 -8.41
N GLU A 396 22.04 22.29 -8.67
CA GLU A 396 23.32 22.30 -7.94
C GLU A 396 23.09 22.36 -6.42
N GLY A 397 23.86 21.55 -5.67
CA GLY A 397 23.76 21.44 -4.22
C GLY A 397 22.66 20.50 -3.69
N LYS A 398 21.81 19.93 -4.56
CA LYS A 398 20.84 18.88 -4.19
C LYS A 398 21.48 17.49 -4.28
N ALA A 399 20.84 16.48 -3.68
CA ALA A 399 21.29 15.10 -3.79
C ALA A 399 21.24 14.63 -5.26
N ALA A 400 22.26 13.90 -5.67
CA ALA A 400 22.34 13.31 -7.01
C ALA A 400 21.52 12.00 -7.10
N ASP A 401 20.21 12.12 -6.89
CA ASP A 401 19.22 11.07 -7.14
C ASP A 401 18.69 11.26 -8.58
N ILE A 402 19.25 10.55 -9.55
CA ILE A 402 19.09 10.84 -11.00
C ILE A 402 18.71 9.57 -11.75
N VAL A 403 17.79 9.69 -12.70
CA VAL A 403 17.42 8.60 -13.63
C VAL A 403 17.73 9.03 -15.06
N ILE A 404 18.43 8.18 -15.80
CA ILE A 404 18.77 8.36 -17.21
C ILE A 404 18.20 7.16 -17.96
N TYR A 405 17.34 7.41 -18.94
CA TYR A 405 16.65 6.37 -19.68
C TYR A 405 16.47 6.77 -21.15
N ASP A 406 16.35 5.76 -22.02
CA ASP A 406 15.93 5.92 -23.41
C ASP A 406 14.40 5.98 -23.44
N TYR A 407 13.86 7.15 -23.77
CA TYR A 407 12.42 7.38 -23.76
C TYR A 407 11.67 6.54 -24.79
N ASP A 408 12.28 6.21 -25.93
CA ASP A 408 11.63 5.43 -26.98
C ASP A 408 11.72 3.92 -26.68
N ALA A 409 12.83 3.48 -26.08
CA ALA A 409 13.02 2.07 -25.71
C ALA A 409 12.40 1.69 -24.34
N LEU A 410 11.91 2.66 -23.55
CA LEU A 410 11.35 2.40 -22.23
C LEU A 410 10.16 1.41 -22.33
N ALA A 411 10.20 0.33 -21.55
CA ALA A 411 9.18 -0.70 -21.54
C ALA A 411 8.98 -1.30 -20.14
N VAL A 412 7.75 -1.69 -19.82
CA VAL A 412 7.44 -2.61 -18.72
C VAL A 412 7.55 -4.03 -19.27
N ARG A 413 8.22 -4.93 -18.54
CA ARG A 413 8.41 -6.32 -18.94
C ARG A 413 7.31 -7.20 -18.37
N ASP A 414 7.27 -8.45 -18.84
CA ASP A 414 6.36 -9.45 -18.30
C ASP A 414 6.63 -9.70 -16.81
N SER A 415 5.57 -10.11 -16.11
CA SER A 415 5.67 -10.54 -14.72
C SER A 415 6.40 -11.87 -14.62
N GLU A 416 7.19 -12.05 -13.57
CA GLU A 416 7.95 -13.28 -13.32
C GLU A 416 7.94 -13.63 -11.83
N VAL A 417 8.28 -14.88 -11.52
CA VAL A 417 8.43 -15.37 -10.14
C VAL A 417 9.92 -15.44 -9.80
N ALA A 418 10.30 -14.75 -8.73
CA ALA A 418 11.65 -14.77 -8.16
C ALA A 418 11.64 -15.49 -6.81
N HIS A 419 12.70 -16.25 -6.53
CA HIS A 419 12.93 -16.96 -5.26
C HIS A 419 14.06 -16.29 -4.47
N ASP A 420 13.86 -15.01 -4.15
CA ASP A 420 14.90 -14.12 -3.60
C ASP A 420 14.51 -13.50 -2.25
N LEU A 421 13.38 -13.91 -1.66
CA LEU A 421 13.05 -13.56 -0.28
C LEU A 421 13.81 -14.46 0.72
N PRO A 422 14.14 -13.95 1.92
CA PRO A 422 14.69 -14.78 2.99
C PRO A 422 13.82 -16.03 3.24
N GLY A 423 14.46 -17.14 3.59
CA GLY A 423 13.78 -18.45 3.71
C GLY A 423 13.54 -19.18 2.39
N GLY A 424 13.97 -18.64 1.25
CA GLY A 424 13.75 -19.26 -0.07
C GLY A 424 12.33 -19.07 -0.60
N GLU A 425 11.57 -18.18 0.03
CA GLU A 425 10.22 -17.81 -0.38
C GLU A 425 10.23 -17.09 -1.73
N TRP A 426 9.09 -17.18 -2.41
CA TRP A 426 8.93 -16.58 -3.72
C TRP A 426 8.12 -15.28 -3.66
N ARG A 427 8.41 -14.41 -4.61
CA ARG A 427 7.61 -13.22 -4.91
C ARG A 427 7.44 -13.05 -6.41
N ARG A 428 6.33 -12.42 -6.77
CA ARG A 428 6.08 -11.92 -8.11
C ARG A 428 6.76 -10.57 -8.26
N ILE A 429 7.56 -10.44 -9.31
CA ILE A 429 8.22 -9.19 -9.67
C ILE A 429 7.86 -8.82 -11.10
N GLN A 430 8.03 -7.55 -11.43
CA GLN A 430 7.85 -7.07 -12.79
C GLN A 430 8.88 -6.00 -13.07
N ARG A 431 9.81 -6.33 -13.98
CA ARG A 431 10.93 -5.46 -14.34
C ARG A 431 10.52 -4.44 -15.39
N ALA A 432 11.40 -3.48 -15.63
CA ALA A 432 11.33 -2.54 -16.72
C ALA A 432 12.66 -2.56 -17.50
N SER A 433 12.65 -2.02 -18.71
CA SER A 433 13.86 -1.84 -19.51
C SER A 433 13.92 -0.48 -20.17
N GLY A 434 15.10 -0.10 -20.64
CA GLY A 434 15.39 1.20 -21.24
C GLY A 434 16.02 2.19 -20.25
N TYR A 435 16.32 1.75 -19.02
CA TYR A 435 17.08 2.52 -18.05
C TYR A 435 18.57 2.36 -18.32
N ARG A 436 19.22 3.47 -18.66
CA ARG A 436 20.68 3.50 -18.85
C ARG A 436 21.40 3.62 -17.52
N TYR A 437 20.95 4.54 -16.66
CA TYR A 437 21.50 4.71 -15.32
C TYR A 437 20.41 5.09 -14.32
N VAL A 438 20.47 4.52 -13.12
CA VAL A 438 19.83 5.06 -11.92
C VAL A 438 20.93 5.37 -10.92
N LEU A 439 20.98 6.60 -10.46
CA LEU A 439 21.92 7.08 -9.47
C LEU A 439 21.17 7.40 -8.19
N VAL A 440 21.72 6.97 -7.06
CA VAL A 440 21.23 7.31 -5.73
C VAL A 440 22.39 7.92 -4.96
N ASN A 441 22.20 9.15 -4.47
CA ASN A 441 23.25 9.96 -3.86
C ASN A 441 24.56 10.05 -4.67
N GLY A 442 24.47 10.04 -6.01
CA GLY A 442 25.59 10.18 -6.94
C GLY A 442 26.28 8.87 -7.34
N GLU A 443 25.93 7.75 -6.72
CA GLU A 443 26.45 6.43 -7.09
C GLU A 443 25.47 5.72 -8.02
N VAL A 444 25.98 5.09 -9.07
CA VAL A 444 25.18 4.29 -10.01
C VAL A 444 24.72 3.01 -9.31
N THR A 445 23.42 2.83 -9.12
CA THR A 445 22.80 1.64 -8.53
C THR A 445 22.24 0.70 -9.58
N ILE A 446 21.77 1.23 -10.71
CA ILE A 446 21.38 0.47 -11.91
C ILE A 446 22.15 1.00 -13.10
N GLN A 447 22.71 0.11 -13.92
CA GLN A 447 23.34 0.41 -15.20
C GLN A 447 22.82 -0.55 -16.27
N ASP A 448 22.36 0.01 -17.39
CA ASP A 448 21.88 -0.75 -18.56
C ASP A 448 20.89 -1.86 -18.15
N ASP A 449 19.83 -1.47 -17.42
CA ASP A 449 18.79 -2.32 -16.82
C ASP A 449 19.28 -3.36 -15.78
N GLN A 450 20.55 -3.35 -15.37
CA GLN A 450 21.12 -4.27 -14.40
C GLN A 450 21.47 -3.60 -13.07
N GLU A 451 21.18 -4.27 -11.96
CA GLU A 451 21.65 -3.83 -10.64
C GLU A 451 23.18 -3.94 -10.54
N THR A 452 23.81 -2.95 -9.93
CA THR A 452 25.28 -2.85 -9.80
C THR A 452 25.79 -3.28 -8.42
N GLU A 453 24.90 -3.75 -7.55
CA GLU A 453 25.18 -4.08 -6.14
C GLU A 453 25.75 -2.89 -5.34
N ARG A 454 25.40 -1.65 -5.74
CA ARG A 454 25.70 -0.45 -4.97
C ARG A 454 24.54 -0.11 -4.03
N TYR A 455 24.88 0.09 -2.75
CA TYR A 455 23.94 0.38 -1.67
C TYR A 455 24.13 1.80 -1.12
N SER A 456 24.01 2.80 -2.00
CA SER A 456 24.25 4.21 -1.69
C SER A 456 23.05 4.95 -1.09
N GLY A 457 21.93 4.25 -0.87
CA GLY A 457 20.74 4.80 -0.26
C GLY A 457 20.94 5.15 1.21
N LYS A 458 20.23 6.17 1.68
CA LYS A 458 20.31 6.68 3.06
C LYS A 458 18.97 6.57 3.77
N LEU A 459 19.00 6.38 5.09
CA LEU A 459 17.83 6.71 5.89
C LEU A 459 17.70 8.24 5.92
N LEU A 460 16.62 8.74 5.33
CA LEU A 460 16.29 10.15 5.38
C LEU A 460 15.63 10.46 6.72
N ARG A 461 16.05 11.56 7.35
CA ARG A 461 15.48 12.04 8.61
C ARG A 461 14.78 13.37 8.36
N TYR A 462 13.50 13.44 8.66
CA TYR A 462 12.68 14.63 8.41
C TYR A 462 13.21 15.84 9.19
N GLY A 463 13.47 16.95 8.51
CA GLY A 463 14.02 18.18 9.13
C GLY A 463 15.50 18.10 9.53
N GLY A 464 16.19 16.99 9.27
CA GLY A 464 17.58 16.75 9.70
C GLY A 464 18.61 17.71 9.09
N ASN A 465 18.39 18.19 7.86
CA ASN A 465 19.31 19.13 7.22
C ASN A 465 19.21 20.54 7.80
N ALA A 466 18.01 21.01 8.16
CA ALA A 466 17.83 22.32 8.78
C ALA A 466 18.38 22.36 10.22
N ALA A 467 18.22 21.28 10.98
CA ALA A 467 18.76 21.16 12.34
C ALA A 467 20.29 21.04 12.33
N ARG A 468 20.87 20.24 11.41
CA ARG A 468 22.34 20.13 11.25
C ARG A 468 22.97 21.40 10.71
N ALA A 469 22.33 22.10 9.77
CA ALA A 469 22.81 23.39 9.28
C ALA A 469 22.75 24.46 10.37
N LYS A 470 21.69 24.52 11.18
CA LYS A 470 21.61 25.43 12.34
C LYS A 470 22.64 25.08 13.43
N ALA A 471 22.88 23.81 13.69
CA ALA A 471 23.89 23.36 14.65
C ALA A 471 25.32 23.66 14.17
N ALA A 472 25.59 23.54 12.86
CA ALA A 472 26.88 23.90 12.27
C ALA A 472 27.12 25.43 12.33
N ILE A 473 26.10 26.24 12.01
CA ILE A 473 26.17 27.71 12.11
C ILE A 473 26.29 28.20 13.56
N ALA A 474 25.76 27.45 14.53
CA ALA A 474 25.91 27.76 15.95
C ALA A 474 27.23 27.26 16.57
N ALA A 475 27.97 26.42 15.85
CA ALA A 475 29.27 25.88 16.25
C ALA A 475 30.46 26.62 15.60
N GLU A 476 30.19 27.47 14.60
CA GLU A 476 31.08 28.54 14.09
C GLU A 476 30.85 29.83 14.88
#